data_AF-A0A972KU49-F1
#
_entry.id   AF-A0A972KU49-F1
#
_cell.length_a   1.000
_cell.length_b   1.000
_cell.length_c   1.000
_cell.angle_alpha   90.00
_cell.angle_beta   90.00
_cell.angle_gamma   90.00
#
_symmetry.space_group_name_H-M   'P 1'
#
loop_
_entity.id
_entity.type
_entity.pdbx_description
1 polymer ?
#
loop_
_entity_poly.entity_id
_entity_poly.type
_entity_poly.pdbx_seq_one_letter_code
_entity_poly.pdbx_strand_id
1 'polypeptide(L)'
;MAIRLMSLRGVPDDEREDICVLFDTHTISYYVTPPGNWFISAGAIWLNDEDQLRQAHALLNAYQQQRRQRIQDEFAESQQKGEQMGIFERILENPVRFIGYLIILGFVLYVSVMPFLDFGK
;
A
#
# COMPACT_ATOMS: atom_id res chain seq x y z
N MET A 1 -12.81 -17.33 -21.66
CA MET A 1 -11.74 -16.41 -22.13
C MET A 1 -11.05 -15.88 -20.89
N ALA A 2 -9.73 -15.74 -20.88
CA ALA A 2 -9.04 -15.25 -19.68
C ALA A 2 -9.41 -13.79 -19.41
N ILE A 3 -9.85 -13.50 -18.18
CA ILE A 3 -10.27 -12.15 -17.76
C ILE A 3 -9.45 -11.69 -16.55
N ARG A 4 -9.02 -10.43 -16.58
CA ARG A 4 -8.23 -9.85 -15.48
C ARG A 4 -9.13 -9.57 -14.29
N LEU A 5 -8.87 -10.21 -13.15
CA LEU A 5 -9.62 -9.99 -11.93
C LEU A 5 -9.08 -8.80 -11.14
N MET A 6 -7.77 -8.80 -10.83
CA MET A 6 -7.14 -7.71 -10.10
C MET A 6 -5.66 -7.51 -10.45
N SER A 7 -5.16 -6.30 -10.21
CA SER A 7 -3.73 -5.99 -10.30
C SER A 7 -3.05 -6.22 -8.95
N LEU A 8 -1.85 -6.79 -8.97
CA LEU A 8 -0.98 -6.98 -7.81
C LEU A 8 -0.12 -5.74 -7.50
N ARG A 9 -0.50 -4.56 -8.01
CA ARG A 9 0.26 -3.33 -7.75
C ARG A 9 0.05 -2.90 -6.30
N GLY A 10 1.11 -2.96 -5.51
CA GLY A 10 1.05 -2.60 -4.09
C GLY A 10 0.28 -3.59 -3.22
N VAL A 11 0.03 -4.80 -3.74
CA VAL A 11 -0.56 -5.91 -2.98
C VAL A 11 0.59 -6.64 -2.28
N PRO A 12 0.58 -6.72 -0.94
CA PRO A 12 1.54 -7.50 -0.18
C PRO A 12 1.52 -8.99 -0.57
N ASP A 13 2.66 -9.68 -0.42
CA ASP A 13 2.76 -11.09 -0.78
C ASP A 13 1.85 -11.99 0.06
N ASP A 14 1.60 -11.63 1.32
CA ASP A 14 0.65 -12.30 2.21
C ASP A 14 -0.80 -12.17 1.70
N GLU A 15 -1.20 -10.98 1.27
CA GLU A 15 -2.54 -10.75 0.71
C GLU A 15 -2.75 -11.55 -0.58
N ARG A 16 -1.73 -11.60 -1.44
CA ARG A 16 -1.75 -12.43 -2.64
C ARG A 16 -1.93 -13.91 -2.29
N GLU A 17 -1.20 -14.41 -1.30
CA GLU A 17 -1.28 -15.81 -0.86
C GLU A 17 -2.65 -16.14 -0.27
N ASP A 18 -3.19 -15.28 0.59
CA ASP A 18 -4.55 -15.42 1.14
C ASP A 18 -5.61 -15.51 0.04
N ILE A 19 -5.52 -14.68 -1.00
CA ILE A 19 -6.45 -14.67 -2.13
C ILE A 19 -6.32 -15.96 -2.95
N CYS A 20 -5.10 -16.47 -3.15
CA CYS A 20 -4.88 -17.76 -3.82
C CYS A 20 -5.54 -18.91 -3.03
N VAL A 21 -5.33 -18.97 -1.72
CA VAL A 21 -5.94 -19.97 -0.83
C VAL A 21 -7.46 -19.88 -0.85
N LEU A 22 -8.01 -18.66 -0.87
CA LEU A 22 -9.45 -18.42 -0.98
C LEU A 22 -10.01 -19.00 -2.28
N PHE A 23 -9.35 -18.76 -3.41
CA PHE A 23 -9.78 -19.30 -4.70
C PHE A 23 -9.61 -20.82 -4.80
N ASP A 24 -8.55 -21.39 -4.24
CA ASP A 24 -8.36 -22.83 -4.17
C ASP A 24 -9.47 -23.50 -3.36
N THR A 25 -9.84 -22.91 -2.21
CA THR A 25 -10.93 -23.39 -1.35
C THR A 25 -12.28 -23.40 -2.05
N HIS A 26 -12.53 -22.39 -2.91
CA HIS A 26 -13.77 -22.27 -3.68
C HIS A 26 -13.70 -22.93 -5.07
N THR A 27 -12.63 -23.67 -5.38
CA THR A 27 -12.42 -24.36 -6.67
C THR A 27 -12.53 -23.42 -7.87
N ILE A 28 -12.01 -22.19 -7.72
CA ILE A 28 -11.98 -21.19 -8.78
C ILE A 28 -10.71 -21.36 -9.60
N SER A 29 -10.83 -21.40 -10.93
CA SER A 29 -9.67 -21.56 -11.81
C SER A 29 -9.02 -20.20 -12.10
N TYR A 30 -7.83 -19.97 -11.55
CA TYR A 30 -7.07 -18.73 -11.73
C TYR A 30 -5.64 -18.99 -12.20
N TYR A 31 -5.00 -17.95 -12.71
CA TYR A 31 -3.55 -17.91 -12.90
C TYR A 31 -2.99 -16.55 -12.49
N VAL A 32 -1.73 -16.55 -12.06
CA VAL A 32 -1.03 -15.36 -11.57
C VAL A 32 0.10 -15.02 -12.54
N THR A 33 0.11 -13.78 -13.02
CA THR A 33 1.27 -13.22 -13.72
C THR A 33 2.17 -12.52 -12.70
N PRO A 34 3.44 -12.93 -12.55
CA PRO A 34 4.36 -12.26 -11.64
C PRO A 34 4.70 -10.83 -12.11
N PRO A 35 5.10 -9.93 -11.20
CA PRO A 35 5.62 -8.62 -11.59
C PRO A 35 6.90 -8.78 -12.43
N GLY A 36 7.08 -7.91 -13.41
CA GLY A 36 8.32 -7.92 -14.22
C GLY A 36 9.54 -7.51 -13.40
N ASN A 37 10.73 -8.01 -13.76
CA ASN A 37 11.99 -7.69 -13.07
C ASN A 37 12.31 -6.19 -12.97
N TRP A 38 11.73 -5.36 -13.84
CA TRP A 38 11.92 -3.91 -13.87
C TRP A 38 10.83 -3.14 -13.13
N PHE A 39 9.91 -3.83 -12.44
CA PHE A 39 8.74 -3.25 -11.73
C PHE A 39 7.78 -2.42 -12.61
N ILE A 40 7.92 -2.47 -13.95
CA ILE A 40 7.06 -1.71 -14.89
C ILE A 40 5.66 -2.32 -14.95
N SER A 41 5.56 -3.66 -15.05
CA SER A 41 4.30 -4.38 -14.90
C SER A 41 4.15 -4.82 -13.45
N ALA A 42 3.13 -4.30 -12.79
CA ALA A 42 2.63 -4.98 -11.60
C ALA A 42 1.92 -6.25 -12.08
N GLY A 43 2.22 -7.38 -11.46
CA GLY A 43 1.57 -8.64 -11.76
C GLY A 43 0.04 -8.55 -11.69
N ALA A 44 -0.64 -9.61 -12.07
CA ALA A 44 -2.10 -9.65 -12.01
C ALA A 44 -2.61 -11.07 -11.76
N ILE A 45 -3.78 -11.15 -11.12
CA ILE A 45 -4.55 -12.39 -11.02
C ILE A 45 -5.60 -12.37 -12.12
N TRP A 46 -5.69 -13.49 -12.82
CA TRP A 46 -6.59 -13.68 -13.95
C TRP A 46 -7.45 -14.91 -13.70
N LEU A 47 -8.69 -14.86 -14.17
CA LEU A 47 -9.59 -16.01 -14.17
C LEU A 47 -9.59 -16.65 -15.54
N ASN A 48 -9.62 -17.98 -15.57
CA ASN A 48 -9.71 -18.73 -16.82
C ASN A 48 -11.13 -18.73 -17.39
N ASP A 49 -12.12 -18.67 -16.49
CA ASP A 49 -13.54 -18.74 -16.80
C ASP A 49 -14.26 -17.44 -16.44
N GLU A 50 -15.03 -16.92 -17.39
CA GLU A 50 -15.84 -15.71 -17.21
C GLU A 50 -17.10 -15.98 -16.39
N ASP A 51 -17.60 -17.22 -16.41
CA ASP A 51 -18.76 -17.61 -15.61
C ASP A 51 -18.46 -17.54 -14.11
N GLN A 52 -17.19 -17.73 -13.73
CA GLN A 52 -16.70 -17.63 -12.35
C GLN A 52 -16.38 -16.20 -11.92
N LEU A 53 -16.40 -15.22 -12.84
CA LEU A 53 -16.06 -13.83 -12.57
C LEU A 53 -16.91 -13.21 -11.45
N ARG A 54 -18.23 -13.43 -11.52
CA ARG A 54 -19.17 -12.91 -10.52
C ARG A 54 -18.90 -13.50 -9.14
N GLN A 55 -18.63 -14.80 -9.07
CA GLN A 55 -18.33 -15.48 -7.82
C GLN A 55 -16.99 -15.01 -7.24
N ALA A 56 -15.95 -14.93 -8.07
CA ALA A 56 -14.62 -14.47 -7.65
C ALA A 56 -14.64 -13.03 -7.13
N HIS A 57 -15.38 -12.13 -7.79
CA HIS A 57 -15.57 -10.77 -7.29
C HIS A 57 -16.31 -10.73 -5.96
N ALA A 58 -17.36 -11.54 -5.78
CA ALA A 58 -18.09 -11.59 -4.53
C ALA A 58 -17.18 -12.04 -3.36
N LEU A 59 -16.37 -13.08 -3.57
CA LEU A 59 -15.41 -13.58 -2.58
C LEU A 59 -14.32 -12.55 -2.28
N LEU A 60 -13.75 -11.93 -3.31
CA LEU A 60 -12.71 -10.91 -3.13
C LEU A 60 -13.24 -9.71 -2.34
N ASN A 61 -14.46 -9.25 -2.65
CA ASN A 61 -15.09 -8.15 -1.92
C ASN A 61 -15.35 -8.50 -0.46
N ALA A 62 -15.84 -9.71 -0.18
CA ALA A 62 -16.04 -10.19 1.19
C ALA A 62 -14.73 -10.24 1.98
N TYR A 63 -13.66 -10.78 1.37
CA TYR A 63 -12.33 -10.80 1.96
C TYR A 63 -11.81 -9.38 2.25
N GLN A 64 -11.91 -8.46 1.29
CA GLN A 64 -11.45 -7.08 1.46
C GLN A 64 -12.23 -6.33 2.54
N GLN A 65 -13.53 -6.61 2.67
CA GLN A 65 -14.35 -6.04 3.73
C GLN A 65 -13.92 -6.58 5.10
N GLN A 66 -13.69 -7.89 5.22
CA GLN A 66 -13.23 -8.53 6.45
C GLN A 66 -11.84 -8.00 6.87
N ARG A 67 -10.90 -7.88 5.92
CA ARG A 67 -9.55 -7.35 6.19
C ARG A 67 -9.61 -5.89 6.67
N ARG A 68 -10.48 -5.08 6.06
CA ARG A 68 -10.67 -3.68 6.45
C ARG A 68 -11.27 -3.55 7.85
N GLN A 69 -12.24 -4.39 8.20
CA GLN A 69 -12.82 -4.42 9.55
C GLN A 69 -11.76 -4.79 10.59
N ARG A 70 -10.98 -5.85 10.33
CA ARG A 70 -9.90 -6.28 11.21
C ARG A 70 -8.88 -5.15 11.48
N ILE A 71 -8.44 -4.44 10.45
CA ILE A 71 -7.51 -3.32 10.60
C ILE A 71 -8.14 -2.17 11.42
N GLN A 72 -9.43 -1.89 11.21
CA GLN A 72 -10.15 -0.87 11.99
C GLN A 72 -10.28 -1.27 13.46
N ASP A 73 -10.54 -2.55 13.74
CA ASP A 73 -10.63 -3.08 15.10
C ASP A 73 -9.26 -3.04 15.80
N GLU A 74 -8.20 -3.47 15.12
CA GLU A 74 -6.82 -3.38 15.62
C GLU A 74 -6.40 -1.90 15.85
N PHE A 75 -6.85 -0.99 14.99
CA PHE A 75 -6.64 0.45 15.19
C PHE A 75 -7.44 0.99 16.39
N ALA A 76 -8.68 0.55 16.59
CA ALA A 76 -9.50 0.94 17.73
C ALA A 76 -8.92 0.40 19.06
N GLU A 77 -8.44 -0.83 19.08
CA GLU A 77 -7.77 -1.43 20.25
C GLU A 77 -6.45 -0.72 20.58
N SER A 78 -5.64 -0.38 19.58
CA SER A 78 -4.39 0.36 19.80
C SER A 78 -4.62 1.81 20.25
N GLN A 79 -5.71 2.45 19.81
CA GLN A 79 -6.12 3.75 20.35
C GLN A 79 -6.56 3.64 21.82
N GLN A 80 -7.27 2.58 22.20
CA GLN A 80 -7.69 2.37 23.61
C GLN A 80 -6.52 2.03 24.53
N LYS A 81 -5.48 1.35 24.03
CA LYS A 81 -4.25 1.06 24.78
C LYS A 81 -3.29 2.24 24.90
N GLY A 82 -3.58 3.38 24.25
CA GLY A 82 -2.70 4.56 24.30
C GLY A 82 -1.34 4.36 23.62
N GLU A 83 -1.20 3.33 22.79
CA GLU A 83 0.06 2.97 22.12
C GLU A 83 0.19 3.55 20.70
N GLN A 84 -0.80 4.31 20.24
CA GLN A 84 -0.57 5.18 19.09
C GLN A 84 0.14 6.43 19.56
N MET A 85 1.43 6.26 19.84
CA MET A 85 2.34 7.37 20.00
C MET A 85 2.25 8.16 18.69
N GLY A 86 1.46 9.23 18.72
CA GLY A 86 1.07 9.96 17.54
C GLY A 86 2.33 10.43 16.83
N ILE A 87 2.26 10.62 15.52
CA ILE A 87 3.36 11.22 14.76
C ILE A 87 3.85 12.51 15.46
N PHE A 88 2.92 13.22 16.14
CA PHE A 88 3.18 14.35 17.04
C PHE A 88 4.02 14.01 18.29
N GLU A 89 3.77 12.90 18.98
CA GLU A 89 4.56 12.48 20.15
C GLU A 89 5.97 12.07 19.72
N ARG A 90 6.13 11.40 18.58
CA ARG A 90 7.46 11.07 18.01
C ARG A 90 8.23 12.33 17.56
N ILE A 91 7.53 13.40 17.16
CA ILE A 91 8.13 14.73 16.89
C ILE A 91 8.57 15.41 18.19
N LEU A 92 7.80 15.28 19.29
CA LEU A 92 8.16 15.80 20.60
C LEU A 92 9.27 15.02 21.31
N GLU A 93 9.45 13.74 21.03
CA GLU A 93 10.54 12.94 21.60
C GLU A 93 11.92 13.31 21.03
N ASN A 94 12.00 13.80 19.79
CA ASN A 94 13.27 14.12 19.12
C ASN A 94 13.27 15.47 18.38
N PRO A 95 12.96 16.60 19.07
CA PRO A 95 12.83 17.92 18.46
C PRO A 95 14.14 18.39 17.80
N VAL A 96 15.30 17.98 18.32
CA VAL A 96 16.62 18.33 17.79
C VAL A 96 16.81 17.79 16.36
N ARG A 97 16.35 16.56 16.09
CA ARG A 97 16.51 15.93 14.78
C ARG A 97 15.64 16.61 13.73
N PHE A 98 14.42 17.01 14.12
CA PHE A 98 13.49 17.77 13.27
C PHE A 98 14.04 19.16 12.91
N ILE A 99 14.57 19.89 13.90
CA ILE A 99 15.22 21.19 13.67
C ILE A 99 16.44 21.03 12.76
N GLY A 100 17.25 19.99 12.94
CA GLY A 100 18.38 19.68 12.05
C GLY A 100 17.94 19.51 10.59
N TYR A 101 16.86 18.77 10.33
CA TYR A 101 16.32 18.63 8.98
C TYR A 101 15.78 19.95 8.41
N LEU A 102 15.13 20.81 9.22
CA LEU A 102 14.69 22.13 8.78
C LEU A 102 15.85 23.04 8.39
N ILE A 103 16.94 23.03 9.16
CA ILE A 103 18.16 23.81 8.85
C ILE A 103 18.77 23.31 7.54
N ILE A 104 18.90 21.99 7.36
CA ILE A 104 19.45 21.42 6.13
C ILE A 104 18.56 21.76 4.93
N LEU A 105 17.25 21.60 5.06
CA LEU A 105 16.29 21.94 4.00
C LEU A 105 16.36 23.42 3.65
N GLY A 106 16.40 24.30 4.65
CA GLY A 106 16.56 25.74 4.47
C GLY A 106 17.89 26.10 3.80
N PHE A 107 18.99 25.44 4.18
CA PHE A 107 20.30 25.64 3.56
C PHE A 107 20.32 25.19 2.10
N VAL A 108 19.76 24.03 1.80
CA VAL A 108 19.64 23.51 0.42
C VAL A 108 18.78 24.45 -0.42
N LEU A 109 17.64 24.90 0.09
CA LEU A 109 16.79 25.87 -0.59
C LEU A 109 17.51 27.21 -0.78
N TYR A 110 18.23 27.69 0.23
CA TYR A 110 19.01 28.92 0.14
C TYR A 110 20.06 28.83 -0.96
N VAL A 111 20.91 27.79 -0.95
CA VAL A 111 21.94 27.58 -1.98
C VAL A 111 21.31 27.35 -3.36
N SER A 112 20.17 26.68 -3.42
CA SER A 112 19.48 26.41 -4.67
C SER A 112 18.83 27.65 -5.28
N VAL A 113 18.31 28.57 -4.46
CA VAL A 113 17.56 29.76 -4.92
C VAL A 113 18.47 30.99 -5.04
N MET A 114 19.54 31.06 -4.26
CA MET A 114 20.58 32.11 -4.34
C MET A 114 21.05 32.41 -5.76
N PRO A 115 21.45 31.43 -6.61
CA PRO A 115 21.91 31.74 -7.96
C PRO A 115 20.79 32.36 -8.80
N PHE A 116 19.55 31.91 -8.67
CA PHE A 116 18.42 32.46 -9.44
C PHE A 116 18.01 33.86 -8.99
N LEU A 117 18.21 34.21 -7.72
CA LEU A 117 17.97 35.56 -7.21
C LEU A 117 19.10 36.54 -7.61
N ASP A 118 20.34 36.07 -7.72
CA ASP A 118 21.47 36.88 -8.18
C ASP A 118 21.42 37.17 -9.69
N PHE A 119 20.90 36.24 -10.51
CA PHE A 119 20.68 36.46 -11.95
C PHE A 119 19.60 37.51 -12.28
N GLY A 120 18.84 37.97 -11.29
CA GLY A 120 17.76 38.96 -11.44
C GLY A 120 18.16 40.42 -11.16
N LYS A 121 19.44 40.70 -10.88
CA LYS A 121 19.98 42.05 -10.64
C LYS A 121 20.90 42.51 -11.77
#